data_AF-A0A526R8G4-F1
#
_entry.id   AF-A0A526R8G4-F1
#
_cell.length_a   1.000
_cell.length_b   1.000
_cell.length_c   1.000
_cell.angle_alpha   90.00
_cell.angle_beta   90.00
_cell.angle_gamma   90.00
#
_symmetry.space_group_name_H-M   'P 1'
#
loop_
_entity.id
_entity.type
_entity.pdbx_description
1 polymer ?
#
loop_
_entity_poly.entity_id
_entity_poly.type
_entity_poly.pdbx_seq_one_letter_code
_entity_poly.pdbx_strand_id
1 'polypeptide(L)'
;MSLSATIAPHLPFLRRFSRAVSGSQESGDALVAAMLEAIISDVDIFPQASNDRIALYKVFARLFTSVAIRVPQEHAQSAWEQRAAANLNAIAPRPRQAFLLVAVEGFSEDEAAEILDADEQEFSDLLAQASNEISRQVAT
;
A
#
# COMPACT_ATOMS: atom_id res chain seq x y z
N MET A 1 -18.51 12.59 -14.36
CA MET A 1 -18.19 13.02 -12.97
C MET A 1 -16.75 13.51 -12.95
N SER A 2 -16.38 14.40 -12.02
CA SER A 2 -14.97 14.81 -11.88
C SER A 2 -14.16 13.73 -11.18
N LEU A 3 -12.89 13.57 -11.53
CA LEU A 3 -12.00 12.58 -10.89
C LEU A 3 -11.96 12.75 -9.37
N SER A 4 -11.99 13.99 -8.88
CA SER A 4 -12.07 14.31 -7.45
C SER A 4 -13.30 13.68 -6.76
N ALA A 5 -14.48 13.77 -7.39
CA ALA A 5 -15.70 13.17 -6.84
C ALA A 5 -15.64 11.64 -6.83
N THR A 6 -14.90 11.06 -7.77
CA THR A 6 -14.69 9.62 -7.91
C THR A 6 -13.74 9.08 -6.83
N ILE A 7 -12.63 9.74 -6.55
CA ILE A 7 -11.61 9.24 -5.60
C ILE A 7 -11.94 9.54 -4.14
N ALA A 8 -12.68 10.62 -3.85
CA ALA A 8 -12.93 11.09 -2.48
C ALA A 8 -13.52 10.02 -1.53
N PRO A 9 -14.48 9.17 -1.94
CA PRO A 9 -15.00 8.10 -1.08
C PRO A 9 -13.96 7.05 -0.68
N HIS A 10 -12.88 6.89 -1.45
CA HIS A 10 -11.86 5.86 -1.24
C HIS A 10 -10.67 6.35 -0.38
N LEU A 11 -10.50 7.67 -0.20
CA LEU A 11 -9.36 8.25 0.52
C LEU A 11 -9.23 7.81 1.99
N PRO A 12 -10.31 7.63 2.79
CA PRO A 12 -10.15 7.15 4.16
C PRO A 12 -9.51 5.76 4.26
N PHE A 13 -9.89 4.85 3.34
CA PHE A 13 -9.34 3.50 3.28
C PHE A 13 -7.89 3.52 2.78
N LEU A 14 -7.60 4.34 1.76
CA LEU A 14 -6.24 4.50 1.27
C LEU A 14 -5.29 5.04 2.36
N ARG A 15 -5.75 6.00 3.18
CA ARG A 15 -4.97 6.50 4.33
C ARG A 15 -4.70 5.42 5.36
N ARG A 16 -5.66 4.54 5.63
CA ARG A 16 -5.43 3.40 6.53
C ARG A 16 -4.35 2.47 5.96
N PHE A 17 -4.48 2.12 4.68
CA PHE A 17 -3.51 1.28 3.98
C PHE A 17 -2.11 1.91 3.96
N SER A 18 -2.00 3.20 3.61
CA SER A 18 -0.72 3.89 3.50
C SER A 18 0.07 3.87 4.80
N ARG A 19 -0.62 4.06 5.94
CA ARG A 19 -0.03 4.00 7.29
C ARG A 19 0.42 2.60 7.68
N ALA A 20 -0.36 1.57 7.32
CA ALA A 20 0.01 0.18 7.56
C ALA A 20 1.24 -0.23 6.74
N VAL A 21 1.33 0.25 5.49
CA VAL A 21 2.44 -0.05 4.60
C VAL A 21 3.70 0.74 4.97
N SER A 22 3.57 2.01 5.35
CA SER A 22 4.70 2.88 5.74
C SER A 22 5.20 2.66 7.16
N GLY A 23 4.38 2.08 8.04
CA GLY A 23 4.69 1.91 9.46
C GLY A 23 4.54 3.18 10.30
N SER A 24 4.11 4.30 9.74
CA SER A 24 3.89 5.55 10.48
C SER A 24 2.75 6.38 9.90
N GLN A 25 2.06 7.13 10.78
CA GLN A 25 1.01 8.04 10.36
C GLN A 25 1.54 9.14 9.43
N GLU A 26 2.64 9.78 9.83
CA GLU A 26 3.23 10.92 9.12
C GLU A 26 3.70 10.56 7.72
N SER A 27 4.49 9.49 7.58
CA SER A 27 4.97 9.06 6.25
C SER A 27 3.81 8.57 5.38
N GLY A 28 2.83 7.88 5.96
CA GLY A 28 1.66 7.40 5.23
C GLY A 28 0.79 8.54 4.70
N ASP A 29 0.56 9.59 5.50
CA ASP A 29 -0.21 10.76 5.09
C ASP A 29 0.56 11.62 4.07
N ALA A 30 1.89 11.76 4.22
CA ALA A 30 2.74 12.47 3.26
C ALA A 30 2.77 11.81 1.89
N LEU A 31 2.82 10.47 1.83
CA LEU A 31 2.76 9.72 0.57
C LEU A 31 1.41 9.89 -0.15
N VAL A 32 0.31 9.88 0.60
CA VAL A 32 -1.02 10.13 0.04
C VAL A 32 -1.12 11.56 -0.50
N ALA A 33 -0.59 12.55 0.22
CA ALA A 33 -0.54 13.93 -0.25
C ALA A 33 0.27 14.07 -1.55
N ALA A 34 1.48 13.50 -1.60
CA ALA A 34 2.33 13.51 -2.78
C ALA A 34 1.66 12.81 -3.98
N MET A 35 0.94 11.71 -3.75
CA MET A 35 0.16 11.04 -4.78
C MET A 35 -0.96 11.94 -5.35
N LEU A 36 -1.70 12.63 -4.47
CA LEU A 36 -2.77 13.54 -4.89
C LEU A 36 -2.22 14.75 -5.65
N GLU A 37 -1.10 15.32 -5.21
CA GLU A 37 -0.40 16.39 -5.92
C GLU A 37 0.06 15.95 -7.32
N ALA A 38 0.56 14.72 -7.44
CA ALA A 38 0.91 14.14 -8.74
C ALA A 38 -0.31 14.02 -9.66
N ILE A 39 -1.45 13.52 -9.14
CA ILE A 39 -2.71 13.39 -9.91
C ILE A 39 -3.26 14.76 -10.32
N ILE A 40 -3.13 15.78 -9.47
CA ILE A 40 -3.56 17.15 -9.79
C ILE A 40 -2.66 17.76 -10.88
N SER A 41 -1.37 17.46 -10.83
CA SER A 41 -0.38 17.96 -11.80
C SER A 41 -0.55 17.31 -13.17
N ASP A 42 -0.91 16.03 -13.21
CA ASP A 42 -1.20 15.29 -14.42
C ASP A 42 -2.28 14.23 -14.15
N VAL A 43 -3.47 14.47 -14.68
CA VAL A 43 -4.65 13.61 -14.48
C VAL A 43 -4.53 12.30 -15.27
N ASP A 44 -3.74 12.29 -16.34
CA ASP A 44 -3.58 11.13 -17.23
C ASP A 44 -2.78 9.99 -16.56
N ILE A 45 -2.13 10.26 -15.42
CA ILE A 45 -1.48 9.23 -14.62
C ILE A 45 -2.48 8.28 -13.93
N PHE A 46 -3.75 8.68 -13.83
CA PHE A 46 -4.78 7.87 -13.21
C PHE A 46 -5.14 6.71 -14.16
N PRO A 47 -4.81 5.45 -13.81
CA PRO A 47 -4.87 4.34 -14.73
C PRO A 47 -6.32 3.93 -14.98
N GLN A 48 -6.56 3.37 -16.17
CA GLN A 48 -7.75 2.55 -16.38
C GLN A 48 -7.58 1.23 -15.63
N ALA A 49 -8.57 0.88 -14.83
CA ALA A 49 -8.59 -0.31 -14.00
C ALA A 49 -10.01 -0.86 -13.93
N SER A 50 -10.17 -2.05 -13.34
CA SER A 50 -11.48 -2.68 -13.17
C SER A 50 -12.47 -1.83 -12.37
N ASN A 51 -11.99 -0.99 -11.45
CA ASN A 51 -12.78 0.07 -10.81
C ASN A 51 -11.88 1.20 -10.26
N ASP A 52 -12.51 2.30 -9.86
CA ASP A 52 -11.81 3.50 -9.38
C ASP A 52 -11.02 3.28 -8.08
N ARG A 53 -11.48 2.36 -7.22
CA ARG A 53 -10.78 1.97 -6.00
C ARG A 53 -9.45 1.28 -6.34
N ILE A 54 -9.47 0.34 -7.28
CA ILE A 54 -8.27 -0.35 -7.77
C ILE A 54 -7.32 0.63 -8.44
N ALA A 55 -7.82 1.51 -9.31
CA ALA A 55 -7.01 2.54 -9.97
C ALA A 55 -6.26 3.42 -8.96
N LEU A 56 -6.96 3.86 -7.91
CA LEU A 56 -6.38 4.70 -6.86
C LEU A 56 -5.25 3.97 -6.09
N TYR A 57 -5.48 2.70 -5.70
CA TYR A 57 -4.47 1.92 -4.98
C TYR A 57 -3.28 1.58 -5.87
N LYS A 58 -3.51 1.38 -7.18
CA LYS A 58 -2.46 1.13 -8.17
C LYS A 58 -1.51 2.30 -8.33
N VAL A 59 -2.02 3.54 -8.39
CA VAL A 59 -1.18 4.74 -8.39
C VAL A 59 -0.35 4.82 -7.11
N PHE A 60 -0.97 4.58 -5.96
CA PHE A 60 -0.28 4.59 -4.68
C PHE A 60 0.83 3.54 -4.62
N ALA A 61 0.56 2.30 -5.01
CA ALA A 61 1.53 1.19 -4.97
C ALA A 61 2.76 1.47 -5.86
N ARG A 62 2.54 2.07 -7.04
CA ARG A 62 3.63 2.50 -7.95
C ARG A 62 4.49 3.60 -7.32
N LEU A 63 3.86 4.61 -6.71
CA LEU A 63 4.57 5.69 -6.02
C LEU A 63 5.35 5.15 -4.81
N PHE A 64 4.70 4.33 -3.99
CA PHE A 64 5.31 3.75 -2.79
C PHE A 64 6.54 2.92 -3.14
N THR A 65 6.45 2.06 -4.15
CA THR A 65 7.59 1.25 -4.61
C THR A 65 8.75 2.12 -5.10
N SER A 66 8.46 3.25 -5.75
CA SER A 66 9.47 4.21 -6.22
C SER A 66 10.16 4.97 -5.08
N VAL A 67 9.42 5.32 -4.03
CA VAL A 67 9.90 6.11 -2.88
C VAL A 67 10.56 5.24 -1.81
N ALA A 68 10.04 4.04 -1.54
CA ALA A 68 10.57 3.11 -0.53
C ALA A 68 12.03 2.71 -0.80
N ILE A 69 12.49 2.81 -2.05
CA ILE A 69 13.89 2.61 -2.44
C ILE A 69 14.82 3.70 -1.85
N ARG A 70 14.27 4.84 -1.40
CA ARG A 70 15.04 6.07 -1.11
C ARG A 70 14.97 6.61 0.31
N VAL A 71 14.13 6.09 1.22
CA VAL A 71 13.84 6.75 2.51
C VAL A 71 14.34 5.97 3.74
N PRO A 72 15.17 6.57 4.61
CA PRO A 72 15.47 6.07 5.96
C PRO A 72 14.27 6.25 6.92
N GLN A 73 14.06 5.29 7.81
CA GLN A 73 12.87 5.17 8.67
C GLN A 73 12.84 6.22 9.81
N GLU A 74 11.71 6.90 10.02
CA GLU A 74 11.45 7.75 11.18
C GLU A 74 10.53 7.09 12.23
N HIS A 75 10.56 7.62 13.45
CA HIS A 75 10.15 6.95 14.70
C HIS A 75 8.61 6.97 14.92
N ALA A 76 8.01 5.81 15.22
CA ALA A 76 6.58 5.68 15.53
C ALA A 76 6.22 6.15 16.96
N GLN A 77 4.95 6.56 17.19
CA GLN A 77 4.52 7.32 18.38
C GLN A 77 4.08 6.45 19.59
N SER A 78 3.85 5.15 19.42
CA SER A 78 3.40 4.24 20.50
C SER A 78 4.13 2.90 20.48
N ALA A 79 4.39 2.28 21.64
CA ALA A 79 5.19 1.04 21.76
C ALA A 79 4.57 -0.18 21.05
N TRP A 80 3.24 -0.27 20.98
CA TRP A 80 2.56 -1.36 20.27
C TRP A 80 2.61 -1.14 18.74
N GLU A 81 2.42 0.10 18.30
CA GLU A 81 2.53 0.50 16.88
C GLU A 81 3.96 0.35 16.40
N GLN A 82 4.94 0.70 17.23
CA GLN A 82 6.36 0.48 16.96
C GLN A 82 6.66 -1.00 16.73
N ARG A 83 6.09 -1.91 17.52
CA ARG A 83 6.36 -3.35 17.38
C ARG A 83 5.69 -3.92 16.13
N ALA A 84 4.43 -3.57 15.87
CA ALA A 84 3.72 -3.99 14.65
C ALA A 84 4.37 -3.40 13.39
N ALA A 85 4.74 -2.11 13.42
CA ALA A 85 5.43 -1.43 12.33
C ALA A 85 6.84 -1.98 12.12
N ALA A 86 7.62 -2.25 13.18
CA ALA A 86 8.95 -2.84 13.07
C ALA A 86 8.90 -4.24 12.44
N ASN A 87 7.92 -5.06 12.86
CA ASN A 87 7.65 -6.37 12.29
C ASN A 87 7.34 -6.25 10.79
N LEU A 88 6.34 -5.44 10.42
CA LEU A 88 6.02 -5.21 9.01
C LEU A 88 7.20 -4.62 8.23
N ASN A 89 7.98 -3.72 8.84
CA ASN A 89 9.14 -3.08 8.23
C ASN A 89 10.29 -4.03 7.87
N ALA A 90 10.40 -5.16 8.58
CA ALA A 90 11.37 -6.20 8.24
C ALA A 90 10.98 -7.04 7.01
N ILE A 91 9.71 -6.98 6.57
CA ILE A 91 9.24 -7.62 5.33
C ILE A 91 9.62 -6.74 4.14
N ALA A 92 10.01 -7.33 3.00
CA ALA A 92 10.22 -6.56 1.79
C ALA A 92 8.95 -5.75 1.38
N PRO A 93 9.11 -4.56 0.76
CA PRO A 93 7.99 -3.66 0.46
C PRO A 93 6.85 -4.26 -0.38
N ARG A 94 7.15 -5.09 -1.40
CA ARG A 94 6.11 -5.67 -2.29
C ARG A 94 5.31 -6.80 -1.62
N PRO A 95 5.93 -7.82 -0.98
CA PRO A 95 5.18 -8.82 -0.22
C PRO A 95 4.27 -8.22 0.87
N ARG A 96 4.76 -7.20 1.59
CA ARG A 96 3.96 -6.48 2.59
C ARG A 96 2.72 -5.84 2.00
N GLN A 97 2.84 -5.20 0.84
CA GLN A 97 1.70 -4.61 0.13
C GLN A 97 0.69 -5.70 -0.26
N ALA A 98 1.14 -6.82 -0.84
CA ALA A 98 0.26 -7.93 -1.22
C ALA A 98 -0.57 -8.44 -0.04
N PHE A 99 0.09 -8.68 1.11
CA PHE A 99 -0.61 -9.12 2.32
C PHE A 99 -1.63 -8.10 2.82
N LEU A 100 -1.26 -6.82 2.90
CA LEU A 100 -2.16 -5.78 3.43
C LEU A 100 -3.35 -5.51 2.50
N LEU A 101 -3.17 -5.61 1.18
CA LEU A 101 -4.25 -5.48 0.20
C LEU A 101 -5.34 -6.54 0.41
N VAL A 102 -4.95 -7.78 0.68
CA VAL A 102 -5.90 -8.88 0.92
C VAL A 102 -6.42 -8.84 2.35
N ALA A 103 -5.52 -8.89 3.35
CA ALA A 103 -5.90 -9.10 4.75
C ALA A 103 -6.55 -7.89 5.43
N VAL A 104 -6.23 -6.66 5.01
CA VAL A 104 -6.72 -5.43 5.65
C VAL A 104 -7.69 -4.68 4.75
N GLU A 105 -7.39 -4.60 3.46
CA GLU A 105 -8.20 -3.86 2.50
C GLU A 105 -9.30 -4.72 1.86
N GLY A 106 -9.22 -6.05 1.98
CA GLY A 106 -10.27 -6.97 1.56
C GLY A 106 -10.44 -7.07 0.05
N PHE A 107 -9.38 -6.79 -0.72
CA PHE A 107 -9.35 -7.09 -2.15
C PHE A 107 -9.24 -8.59 -2.38
N SER A 108 -9.81 -9.09 -3.47
CA SER A 108 -9.49 -10.44 -3.93
C SER A 108 -8.02 -10.53 -4.38
N GLU A 109 -7.50 -11.75 -4.54
CA GLU A 109 -6.14 -11.94 -5.06
C GLU A 109 -5.99 -11.38 -6.48
N ASP A 110 -7.01 -11.53 -7.34
CA ASP A 110 -7.04 -10.96 -8.69
C ASP A 110 -6.98 -9.43 -8.68
N GLU A 111 -7.79 -8.79 -7.82
CA GLU A 111 -7.82 -7.33 -7.68
C GLU A 111 -6.49 -6.81 -7.13
N ALA A 112 -5.91 -7.50 -6.14
CA ALA A 112 -4.65 -7.13 -5.54
C ALA A 112 -3.46 -7.34 -6.51
N ALA A 113 -3.50 -8.38 -7.35
CA ALA A 113 -2.55 -8.58 -8.45
C ALA A 113 -2.64 -7.44 -9.47
N GLU A 114 -3.86 -7.01 -9.82
CA GLU A 114 -4.07 -5.84 -10.68
C GLU A 114 -3.47 -4.57 -10.06
N ILE A 115 -3.66 -4.34 -8.76
CA ILE A 115 -3.09 -3.19 -8.03
C ILE A 115 -1.55 -3.20 -8.09
N LEU A 116 -0.93 -4.37 -7.97
CA LEU A 116 0.53 -4.50 -7.90
C LEU A 116 1.21 -4.65 -9.26
N ASP A 117 0.45 -4.65 -10.37
CA ASP A 117 0.94 -4.97 -11.71
C ASP A 117 1.70 -6.31 -11.72
N ALA A 118 1.11 -7.34 -11.09
CA ALA A 118 1.65 -8.68 -10.99
C ALA A 118 0.74 -9.69 -11.71
N ASP A 119 1.32 -10.76 -12.25
CA ASP A 119 0.52 -11.91 -12.67
C ASP A 119 0.08 -12.79 -11.48
N GLU A 120 -0.80 -13.76 -11.72
CA GLU A 120 -1.36 -14.63 -10.68
C GLU A 120 -0.26 -15.38 -9.90
N GLN A 121 0.77 -15.87 -10.60
CA GLN A 121 1.84 -16.63 -9.97
C GLN A 121 2.75 -15.71 -9.15
N GLU A 122 3.15 -14.55 -9.70
CA GLU A 122 3.93 -13.54 -8.99
C GLU A 122 3.19 -13.08 -7.72
N PHE A 123 1.87 -12.83 -7.82
CA PHE A 123 1.08 -12.41 -6.67
C PHE A 123 1.00 -13.50 -5.60
N SER A 124 0.77 -14.75 -6.00
CA SER A 124 0.76 -15.90 -5.09
C SER A 124 2.09 -16.04 -4.34
N ASP A 125 3.21 -15.89 -5.06
CA ASP A 125 4.54 -15.94 -4.47
C ASP A 125 4.77 -14.78 -3.49
N LEU A 126 4.33 -13.56 -3.81
CA LEU A 126 4.41 -12.40 -2.91
C LEU A 126 3.61 -12.62 -1.63
N LEU A 127 2.39 -13.18 -1.75
CA LEU A 127 1.53 -13.44 -0.60
C LEU A 127 2.08 -14.56 0.29
N ALA A 128 2.62 -15.62 -0.31
CA ALA A 128 3.28 -16.70 0.42
C ALA A 128 4.54 -16.20 1.16
N GLN A 129 5.36 -15.36 0.51
CA GLN A 129 6.53 -14.74 1.15
C GLN A 129 6.12 -13.90 2.37
N ALA A 130 5.10 -13.05 2.22
CA ALA A 130 4.62 -12.21 3.31
C ALA A 130 4.08 -13.03 4.49
N SER A 131 3.28 -14.05 4.21
CA SER A 131 2.69 -14.94 5.23
C SER A 131 3.76 -15.69 6.03
N ASN A 132 4.81 -16.17 5.35
CA ASN A 132 5.94 -16.84 6.00
C ASN A 132 6.72 -15.88 6.90
N GLU A 133 6.98 -14.66 6.44
CA GLU A 133 7.75 -13.68 7.20
C GLU A 133 6.98 -13.17 8.43
N ILE A 134 5.68 -12.89 8.29
CA ILE A 134 4.81 -12.51 9.42
C ILE A 134 4.75 -13.63 10.46
N SER A 135 4.59 -14.88 10.00
CA SER A 135 4.52 -16.04 10.89
C SER A 135 5.80 -16.22 11.71
N ARG A 136 6.99 -15.97 11.12
CA ARG A 136 8.27 -15.98 11.84
C ARG A 136 8.33 -14.92 12.93
N GLN A 137 7.84 -13.72 12.65
CA GLN A 137 7.89 -12.59 13.58
C GLN A 137 6.88 -12.69 14.73
N VAL A 138 5.74 -13.34 14.52
CA VAL A 138 4.74 -13.58 15.58
C VAL A 138 5.16 -14.75 16.48
N ALA A 139 5.96 -15.68 15.98
CA ALA A 139 6.49 -16.81 16.75
C ALA A 139 7.66 -16.43 17.68
N THR A 140 8.17 -15.19 17.63
CA THR A 140 9.28 -14.69 18.47
C THR A 140 8.83 -13.69 19.52
#